data_AF-A0A651DW75-F1
#
_entry.id   AF-A0A651DW75-F1
#
_cell.length_a   1.000
_cell.length_b   1.000
_cell.length_c   1.000
_cell.angle_alpha   90.00
_cell.angle_beta   90.00
_cell.angle_gamma   90.00
#
_symmetry.space_group_name_H-M   'P 1'
#
loop_
_entity.id
_entity.type
_entity.pdbx_description
1 polymer ?
#
loop_
_entity_poly.entity_id
_entity_poly.type
_entity_poly.pdbx_seq_one_letter_code
_entity_poly.pdbx_strand_id
1 'polypeptide(L)' 'MAEQKHPSLENKVIIMNGFTYEEITKIMRSVKGLFENPKDLIFAKTTDQSLEMKLSDLIIDMSEDHEYLKANPPQRNT' A
#
# COMPACT_ATOMS: atom_id res chain seq x y z
N MET A 1 -24.47 -11.72 -14.69
CA MET A 1 -23.80 -12.19 -13.46
C MET A 1 -22.99 -11.01 -12.96
N ALA A 2 -23.20 -10.55 -11.72
CA ALA A 2 -22.43 -9.41 -11.20
C ALA A 2 -20.98 -9.86 -11.04
N GLU A 3 -20.05 -9.11 -11.61
CA GLU A 3 -18.61 -9.34 -11.49
C GLU A 3 -18.23 -9.24 -10.01
N GLN A 4 -17.84 -10.36 -9.38
CA GLN A 4 -17.41 -10.34 -7.99
C GLN A 4 -16.07 -9.62 -7.93
N LYS A 5 -16.10 -8.40 -7.40
CA LYS A 5 -14.93 -7.55 -7.20
C LYS A 5 -13.98 -8.26 -6.23
N HIS A 6 -12.69 -8.34 -6.59
CA HIS A 6 -11.66 -8.96 -5.74
C HIS A 6 -11.66 -8.31 -4.34
N PRO A 7 -11.61 -9.09 -3.23
CA PRO A 7 -11.76 -8.56 -1.88
C PRO A 7 -10.73 -7.48 -1.53
N SER A 8 -9.50 -7.60 -2.04
CA SER A 8 -8.43 -6.60 -1.85
C SER A 8 -8.75 -5.22 -2.41
N LEU A 9 -9.74 -5.09 -3.31
CA LEU A 9 -10.13 -3.78 -3.87
C LEU A 9 -10.94 -2.91 -2.89
N GLU A 10 -11.22 -3.41 -1.68
CA GLU A 10 -11.79 -2.63 -0.57
C GLU A 10 -10.71 -2.14 0.41
N ASN A 11 -9.44 -2.52 0.21
CA ASN A 11 -8.35 -2.08 1.06
C ASN A 11 -8.00 -0.61 0.85
N LYS A 12 -7.53 0.04 1.91
CA LYS A 12 -7.12 1.46 1.89
C LYS A 12 -5.68 1.58 1.39
N VAL A 13 -5.51 1.81 0.09
CA VAL A 13 -4.20 1.96 -0.55
C VAL A 13 -3.91 3.41 -0.91
N ILE A 14 -2.70 3.87 -0.59
CA ILE A 14 -2.17 5.18 -0.98
C ILE A 14 -0.97 4.93 -1.89
N ILE A 15 -1.09 5.35 -3.15
CA ILE A 15 -0.05 5.19 -4.17
C ILE A 15 0.67 6.52 -4.35
N MET A 16 1.98 6.51 -4.16
CA MET A 16 2.84 7.69 -4.21
C MET A 16 3.80 7.59 -5.39
N ASN A 17 3.64 8.48 -6.38
CA ASN A 17 4.49 8.54 -7.57
C ASN A 17 5.41 9.76 -7.56
N GLY A 18 6.69 9.55 -7.89
CA GLY A 18 7.68 10.64 -8.05
C GLY A 18 8.21 11.26 -6.75
N PHE A 19 7.76 10.81 -5.58
CA PHE A 19 8.23 11.33 -4.29
C PHE A 19 9.58 10.73 -3.88
N THR A 20 10.40 11.56 -3.23
CA THR A 20 11.60 11.13 -2.53
C THR A 20 11.27 10.34 -1.26
N TYR A 21 12.22 9.57 -0.74
CA TYR A 21 12.04 8.83 0.52
C TYR A 21 11.75 9.75 1.72
N GLU A 22 12.33 10.95 1.73
CA GLU A 22 12.08 11.93 2.80
C GLU A 22 10.63 12.44 2.74
N GLU A 23 10.14 12.77 1.55
CA GLU A 23 8.74 13.20 1.35
C GLU A 23 7.76 12.08 1.67
N ILE A 24 8.03 10.85 1.22
CA ILE A 24 7.22 9.67 1.55
C ILE A 24 7.13 9.49 3.07
N THR A 25 8.23 9.65 3.79
CA THR A 25 8.24 9.56 5.26
C THR A 25 7.37 10.64 5.90
N LYS A 26 7.43 11.89 5.40
CA LYS A 26 6.59 13.00 5.88
C LYS A 26 5.10 12.75 5.60
N ILE A 27 4.77 12.27 4.40
CA ILE A 27 3.41 11.92 3.99
C ILE A 27 2.87 10.80 4.89
N MET A 28 3.60 9.70 5.03
CA MET A 28 3.19 8.57 5.87
C MET A 28 2.90 9.01 7.31
N ARG A 29 3.78 9.82 7.93
CA ARG A 29 3.56 10.32 9.29
C ARG A 29 2.30 11.18 9.38
N SER A 30 2.12 12.09 8.42
CA SER A 30 0.98 13.02 8.41
C SER A 30 -0.33 12.26 8.24
N VAL A 31 -0.39 11.35 7.27
CA VAL A 31 -1.60 10.56 6.99
C VAL A 31 -1.89 9.60 8.13
N LYS A 32 -0.90 8.88 8.67
CA LYS A 32 -1.14 7.96 9.79
C LYS A 32 -1.70 8.66 11.03
N GLY A 33 -1.40 9.94 11.23
CA GLY A 33 -1.96 10.74 12.31
C GLY A 33 -3.46 11.07 12.16
N LEU A 34 -4.04 10.85 10.97
CA LEU A 34 -5.47 11.13 10.68
C LEU A 34 -6.38 9.92 10.89
N PHE A 35 -5.84 8.72 11.12
CA PHE A 35 -6.60 7.47 11.18
C PHE A 35 -6.42 6.77 12.52
N GLU A 36 -7.50 6.20 13.06
CA GLU A 36 -7.48 5.45 14.33
C GLU A 36 -6.64 4.17 14.23
N ASN A 37 -6.74 3.46 13.09
CA ASN A 37 -5.99 2.23 12.81
C ASN A 37 -5.04 2.44 11.62
N PRO A 38 -3.87 3.07 11.82
CA PRO A 38 -2.92 3.35 10.73
C PRO A 38 -2.26 2.09 10.15
N LYS A 39 -2.44 0.92 10.77
CA LYS A 39 -1.95 -0.38 10.27
C LYS A 39 -2.79 -0.93 9.12
N ASP A 40 -4.01 -0.41 8.92
CA ASP A 40 -4.89 -0.82 7.83
C ASP A 40 -4.63 -0.01 6.55
N LEU A 41 -3.75 0.99 6.62
CA LEU A 41 -3.32 1.78 5.48
C LEU A 41 -2.13 1.12 4.79
N ILE A 42 -2.26 0.87 3.49
CA ILE A 42 -1.20 0.38 2.63
C ILE A 42 -0.58 1.59 1.93
N PHE A 43 0.72 1.76 2.09
CA PHE A 43 1.48 2.81 1.40
C PHE A 43 2.37 2.16 0.35
N ALA A 44 2.13 2.49 -0.91
CA ALA A 44 2.91 2.00 -2.03
C ALA A 44 3.63 3.17 -2.72
N LYS A 45 4.89 2.97 -3.08
CA LYS A 45 5.61 3.86 -3.99
C LYS A 45 5.61 3.23 -5.38
N THR A 46 5.30 3.99 -6.41
CA THR A 46 5.41 3.48 -7.79
C THR A 46 6.87 3.22 -8.17
N THR A 47 7.02 2.20 -9.01
CA THR A 47 8.20 1.82 -9.78
C THR A 47 7.87 1.90 -11.27
N ASP A 48 8.88 1.88 -12.13
CA ASP A 48 8.71 1.90 -13.59
C ASP A 48 7.78 0.77 -14.06
N GLN A 49 7.85 -0.41 -13.42
CA GLN A 49 6.96 -1.53 -13.70
C GLN A 49 5.51 -1.23 -13.29
N SER A 50 5.30 -0.69 -12.09
CA SER A 50 3.94 -0.44 -11.58
C SER A 50 3.15 0.60 -12.38
N LEU A 51 3.85 1.47 -13.13
CA LEU A 51 3.23 2.50 -13.95
C LEU A 51 2.50 1.94 -15.17
N GLU A 52 2.94 0.77 -15.65
CA GLU A 52 2.34 0.07 -16.80
C GLU A 52 1.25 -0.92 -16.38
N MET A 53 1.06 -1.12 -15.07
CA MET A 53 0.05 -2.04 -14.53
C MET A 53 -1.33 -1.40 -14.53
N LYS A 54 -2.36 -2.23 -14.72
CA LYS A 54 -3.73 -1.81 -14.43
C LYS A 54 -3.85 -1.51 -12.94
N LEU A 55 -4.50 -0.39 -12.60
CA LEU A 55 -4.65 0.04 -11.21
C LEU A 55 -5.26 -1.02 -10.30
N SER A 56 -6.23 -1.81 -10.79
CA SER A 56 -6.81 -2.92 -10.00
C SER A 56 -5.77 -3.96 -9.61
N ASP A 57 -4.89 -4.28 -10.53
CA ASP A 57 -3.92 -5.36 -10.37
C ASP A 57 -2.81 -4.89 -9.43
N LEU A 58 -2.40 -3.62 -9.56
CA LEU A 58 -1.48 -2.97 -8.61
C LEU A 58 -2.06 -2.92 -7.18
N ILE A 59 -3.35 -2.60 -7.02
CA ILE A 59 -3.99 -2.57 -5.69
C ILE A 59 -4.05 -3.98 -5.08
N ILE A 60 -4.33 -5.01 -5.87
CA ILE A 60 -4.36 -6.40 -5.42
C ILE A 60 -2.97 -6.84 -4.97
N ASP A 61 -1.96 -6.65 -5.82
CA ASP A 61 -0.55 -7.00 -5.56
C ASP A 61 -0.05 -6.35 -4.26
N MET A 62 -0.22 -5.03 -4.11
CA MET A 62 0.21 -4.32 -2.90
C MET A 62 -0.56 -4.72 -1.65
N SER A 63 -1.80 -5.20 -1.80
CA SER A 63 -2.60 -5.70 -0.68
C SER A 63 -2.13 -7.05 -0.19
N GLU A 64 -1.76 -7.94 -1.11
CA GLU A 64 -1.21 -9.26 -0.79
C GLU A 64 0.14 -9.13 -0.08
N ASP A 65 1.01 -8.25 -0.57
CA ASP A 65 2.28 -7.91 0.07
C ASP A 65 2.08 -7.39 1.50
N HIS A 66 1.11 -6.49 1.70
CA HIS A 66 0.83 -5.94 3.03
C HIS A 66 0.34 -7.01 4.02
N GLU A 67 -0.58 -7.88 3.59
CA GLU A 67 -1.05 -8.99 4.42
C GLU A 67 0.07 -9.98 4.73
N TYR A 68 0.93 -10.28 3.75
CA TYR A 68 2.10 -11.13 3.95
C TYR A 68 3.05 -10.53 5.00
N LEU A 69 3.39 -9.24 4.89
CA LEU A 69 4.29 -8.55 5.83
C LEU A 69 3.68 -8.38 7.21
N LYS A 70 2.35 -8.26 7.32
CA LYS A 70 1.63 -8.23 8.59
C LYS A 70 1.70 -9.59 9.30
N ALA A 71 1.61 -10.68 8.54
CA ALA A 71 1.77 -12.04 9.05
C ALA A 71 3.24 -12.41 9.31
N ASN A 72 4.17 -11.84 8.55
CA ASN A 72 5.61 -12.12 8.58
C ASN A 72 6.42 -10.83 8.78
N PRO A 73 6.34 -10.18 9.95
CA PRO A 73 7.03 -8.92 10.18
C PRO A 73 8.55 -9.10 10.04
N PRO A 74 9.25 -8.23 9.29
CA PRO A 74 10.68 -8.36 9.07
C PRO A 74 11.43 -8.27 10.40
N GLN A 75 12.42 -9.15 10.59
CA GLN A 75 13.28 -9.11 11.76
C GLN A 75 14.03 -7.78 11.80
N ARG A 76 13.86 -7.02 12.89
CA ARG A 76 14.69 -5.85 13.14
C ARG A 76 16.09 -6.35 13.49
N ASN A 77 17.03 -6.21 12.57
CA ASN A 77 18.44 -6.28 12.91
C ASN A 77 18.75 -5.05 13.79
N THR A 78 18.70 -5.23 15.11
CA THR A 78 19.14 -4.26 16.11
C THR A 78 20.64 -4.32 16.29
#